data_AF-A0A7G2CH10-F1
#
_entry.id   AF-A0A7G2CH10-F1
#
_cell.length_a   1.000
_cell.length_b   1.000
_cell.length_c   1.000
_cell.angle_alpha   90.00
_cell.angle_beta   90.00
_cell.angle_gamma   90.00
#
_symmetry.space_group_name_H-M   'P 1'
#
loop_
_entity.id
_entity.type
_entity.pdbx_description
1 polymer ?
#
loop_
_entity_poly.entity_id
_entity_poly.type
_entity_poly.pdbx_seq_one_letter_code
_entity_poly.pdbx_strand_id
1 'polypeptide(L)'
;MSPEAKLAQLEEENQRALEMARRQLELDEKMRKEEEEKEEMRRQYEAILAQKARKVESAEIEEKFRKEGAVLLNEGNSKFSKGGKGGKGGKGGKGNQPALSPEECAQLADEVAAVTKEKDRLKEVLTLGLEELPTFLETAKKELAEVAAKAKEVTAPAPRALDKGQVTQLQQKLTKQTTERDRVALQLKAIETAVQPLVNPQEGEEPLAEEEKATLQDTLKGLELRKEILEILKQRDEAQIKIDKATYA
;
A
#
# COMPACT_ATOMS: atom_id res chain seq x y z
N MET A 1 38.19 -66.18 -22.46
CA MET A 1 36.84 -66.05 -21.87
C MET A 1 35.81 -66.44 -22.93
N SER A 2 34.86 -67.31 -22.60
CA SER A 2 33.79 -67.68 -23.53
C SER A 2 32.85 -66.49 -23.77
N PRO A 3 32.16 -66.42 -24.92
CA PRO A 3 31.16 -65.39 -25.20
C PRO A 3 30.06 -65.34 -24.12
N GLU A 4 29.66 -66.49 -23.58
CA GLU A 4 28.68 -66.62 -22.51
C GLU A 4 29.15 -65.97 -21.19
N ALA A 5 30.43 -66.13 -20.84
CA ALA A 5 31.00 -65.49 -19.66
C ALA A 5 31.06 -63.96 -19.77
N LYS A 6 31.23 -63.43 -20.99
CA LYS A 6 31.19 -61.98 -21.25
C LYS A 6 29.76 -61.42 -21.16
N LEU A 7 28.77 -62.19 -21.62
CA LEU A 7 27.36 -61.80 -21.52
C LEU A 7 26.91 -61.75 -20.06
N ALA A 8 27.25 -62.77 -19.27
CA ALA A 8 26.95 -62.83 -17.84
C ALA A 8 27.62 -61.69 -17.05
N GLN A 9 28.88 -61.33 -17.38
CA GLN A 9 29.53 -60.16 -16.77
C GLN A 9 28.83 -58.84 -17.12
N LEU A 10 28.41 -58.68 -18.38
CA LEU A 10 27.71 -57.46 -18.81
C LEU A 10 26.34 -57.33 -18.14
N GLU A 11 25.61 -58.42 -17.97
CA GLU A 11 24.33 -58.45 -17.25
C GLU A 11 24.52 -58.12 -15.76
N GLU A 12 25.56 -58.65 -15.12
CA GLU A 12 25.89 -58.35 -13.73
C GLU A 12 26.31 -56.87 -13.53
N GLU A 13 27.12 -56.32 -14.44
CA GLU A 13 27.49 -54.89 -14.42
C GLU A 13 26.27 -53.98 -14.61
N ASN A 14 25.34 -54.37 -15.50
CA ASN A 14 24.13 -53.59 -15.76
C ASN A 14 23.15 -53.63 -14.57
N GLN A 15 23.04 -54.78 -13.89
CA GLN A 15 22.26 -54.88 -12.65
C GLN A 15 22.86 -54.02 -11.52
N ARG A 16 24.18 -54.00 -11.37
CA ARG A 16 24.86 -53.14 -10.39
C ARG A 16 24.69 -51.66 -10.72
N ALA A 17 24.74 -51.28 -12.00
CA ALA A 17 24.50 -49.90 -12.43
C ALA A 17 23.06 -49.44 -12.15
N LEU A 18 22.07 -50.30 -12.40
CA LEU A 18 20.66 -50.03 -12.07
C LEU A 18 20.42 -49.91 -10.56
N GLU A 19 21.05 -50.77 -9.75
CA GLU A 19 20.94 -50.70 -8.29
C GLU A 19 21.55 -49.41 -7.73
N MET A 20 22.71 -49.00 -8.24
CA MET A 20 23.36 -47.74 -7.87
C MET A 20 22.52 -46.52 -8.28
N ALA A 21 21.95 -46.52 -9.48
CA ALA A 21 21.06 -45.46 -9.94
C ALA A 21 19.79 -45.36 -9.07
N ARG A 22 19.23 -46.50 -8.67
CA ARG A 22 18.06 -46.54 -7.78
C ARG A 22 18.38 -46.01 -6.38
N ARG A 23 19.54 -46.37 -5.82
CA ARG A 23 20.00 -45.82 -4.53
C ARG A 23 20.25 -44.33 -4.58
N GLN A 24 20.80 -43.83 -5.68
CA GLN A 24 21.03 -42.40 -5.86
C GLN A 24 19.70 -41.62 -5.89
N LEU A 25 18.71 -42.10 -6.65
CA LEU A 25 17.39 -41.49 -6.69
C LEU A 25 16.70 -41.48 -5.33
N GLU A 26 16.83 -42.55 -4.55
CA GLU A 26 16.25 -42.64 -3.20
C GLU A 26 16.90 -41.65 -2.22
N LEU A 27 18.23 -41.44 -2.32
CA LEU A 27 18.93 -40.44 -1.53
C LEU A 27 18.53 -39.02 -1.92
N ASP A 28 18.41 -38.74 -3.22
CA ASP A 28 17.99 -37.42 -3.72
C ASP A 28 16.54 -37.11 -3.30
N GLU A 29 15.64 -38.09 -3.36
CA GLU A 29 14.26 -37.93 -2.89
C GLU A 29 14.20 -37.70 -1.38
N LYS A 30 15.05 -38.37 -0.60
CA LYS A 30 15.13 -38.18 0.85
C LYS A 30 15.65 -36.79 1.21
N MET A 31 16.68 -36.31 0.51
CA MET A 31 17.21 -34.94 0.68
C MET A 31 16.15 -33.89 0.34
N ARG A 32 15.38 -34.10 -0.73
CA ARG A 32 14.32 -33.18 -1.12
C ARG A 32 13.20 -33.10 -0.06
N LYS A 33 12.80 -34.23 0.51
CA LYS A 33 11.80 -34.26 1.59
C LYS A 33 12.29 -33.57 2.86
N GLU A 34 13.55 -33.80 3.25
CA GLU A 34 14.14 -33.14 4.42
C GLU A 34 14.26 -31.62 4.23
N GLU A 35 14.54 -31.16 3.01
CA GLU A 35 14.56 -29.73 2.66
C GLU A 35 13.15 -29.11 2.69
N GLU A 36 12.15 -29.79 2.11
CA GLU A 36 10.74 -29.38 2.15
C GLU A 36 10.22 -29.25 3.61
N GLU A 37 10.51 -30.21 4.49
CA GLU A 37 10.13 -30.16 5.91
C GLU A 37 10.81 -28.99 6.65
N LYS A 38 12.08 -28.74 6.36
CA LYS A 38 12.84 -27.63 6.95
C LYS A 38 12.30 -26.27 6.49
N GLU A 39 11.87 -26.16 5.25
CA GLU A 39 11.24 -24.94 4.72
C GLU A 39 9.86 -24.73 5.33
N GLU A 40 9.04 -25.76 5.48
CA GLU A 40 7.74 -25.66 6.16
C GLU A 40 7.88 -25.21 7.62
N MET A 41 8.85 -25.75 8.35
CA MET A 41 9.15 -25.32 9.71
C MET A 41 9.57 -23.84 9.74
N ARG A 42 10.41 -23.39 8.81
CA ARG A 42 10.77 -21.96 8.70
C ARG A 42 9.54 -21.09 8.43
N ARG A 43 8.68 -21.48 7.50
CA ARG A 43 7.43 -20.76 7.18
C ARG A 43 6.51 -20.67 8.40
N GLN A 44 6.38 -21.73 9.18
CA GLN A 44 5.57 -21.71 10.41
C GLN A 44 6.17 -20.77 11.47
N TYR A 45 7.49 -20.81 11.69
CA TYR A 45 8.16 -19.89 12.62
C TYR A 45 8.02 -18.43 12.18
N GLU A 46 8.19 -18.15 10.89
CA GLU A 46 8.01 -16.83 10.31
C GLU A 46 6.56 -16.35 10.45
N ALA A 47 5.57 -17.23 10.23
CA ALA A 47 4.16 -16.91 10.44
C ALA A 47 3.83 -16.59 11.91
N ILE A 48 4.41 -17.33 12.86
CA ILE A 48 4.25 -17.06 14.30
C ILE A 48 4.91 -15.73 14.68
N LEU A 49 6.10 -15.44 14.15
CA LEU A 49 6.79 -14.17 14.37
C LEU A 49 5.99 -13.00 13.80
N ALA A 50 5.47 -13.13 12.58
CA ALA A 50 4.62 -12.13 11.94
C ALA A 50 3.32 -11.89 12.73
N GLN A 51 2.68 -12.94 13.26
CA GLN A 51 1.51 -12.80 14.12
C GLN A 51 1.85 -12.10 15.45
N LYS A 52 3.00 -12.42 16.06
CA LYS A 52 3.45 -11.74 17.28
C LYS A 52 3.77 -10.27 17.02
N ALA A 53 4.43 -9.93 15.91
CA ALA A 53 4.71 -8.56 15.50
C ALA A 53 3.40 -7.75 15.33
N ARG A 54 2.40 -8.31 14.64
CA ARG A 54 1.08 -7.66 14.51
C ARG A 54 0.38 -7.41 15.84
N LYS A 55 0.52 -8.32 16.82
CA LYS A 55 -0.04 -8.15 18.17
C LYS A 55 0.64 -7.03 18.95
N VAL A 56 1.96 -6.93 18.87
CA VAL A 56 2.72 -5.85 19.52
C VAL A 56 2.33 -4.51 18.92
N GLU A 57 2.27 -4.41 17.59
CA GLU A 57 1.83 -3.20 16.90
C GLU A 57 0.40 -2.80 17.29
N SER A 58 -0.53 -3.75 17.38
CA SER A 58 -1.90 -3.46 17.84
C SER A 58 -1.96 -2.98 19.29
N ALA A 59 -1.13 -3.55 20.18
CA ALA A 59 -1.10 -3.17 21.59
C ALA A 59 -0.45 -1.80 21.80
N GLU A 60 0.62 -1.48 21.06
CA GLU A 60 1.25 -0.17 21.09
C GLU A 60 0.33 0.93 20.54
N ILE A 61 -0.43 0.61 19.48
CA ILE A 61 -1.46 1.51 18.94
C ILE A 61 -2.58 1.73 19.98
N GLU A 62 -3.06 0.66 20.63
CA GLU A 62 -4.08 0.75 21.68
C GLU A 62 -3.59 1.58 22.89
N GLU A 63 -2.33 1.41 23.29
CA GLU A 63 -1.73 2.19 24.38
C GLU A 63 -1.59 3.67 24.01
N LYS A 64 -1.21 4.00 22.76
CA LYS A 64 -1.16 5.38 22.27
C LYS A 64 -2.55 6.02 22.28
N PHE A 65 -3.58 5.34 21.78
CA PHE A 65 -4.95 5.84 21.83
C PHE A 65 -5.45 6.05 23.27
N ARG A 66 -5.12 5.14 24.19
CA ARG A 66 -5.46 5.30 25.62
C ARG A 66 -4.73 6.49 26.26
N LYS A 67 -3.45 6.72 25.92
CA LYS A 67 -2.66 7.87 26.42
C LYS A 67 -3.14 9.20 25.88
N GLU A 68 -3.62 9.23 24.64
CA GLU A 68 -4.17 10.42 23.98
C GLU A 68 -5.64 10.71 24.36
N GLY A 69 -6.20 9.96 25.32
CA GLY A 69 -7.54 10.19 25.84
C GLY A 69 -8.67 9.70 24.94
N ALA A 70 -8.36 8.92 23.90
CA ALA A 70 -9.38 8.26 23.10
C ALA A 70 -10.00 7.11 23.91
N VAL A 71 -11.22 7.31 24.40
CA VAL A 71 -12.05 6.23 24.93
C VAL A 71 -12.44 5.35 23.74
N LEU A 72 -11.92 4.13 23.70
CA LEU A 72 -12.34 3.10 22.76
C LEU A 72 -13.85 2.85 22.95
N LEU A 73 -14.67 3.47 22.12
CA LEU A 73 -16.14 3.32 22.08
C LEU A 73 -16.61 1.92 21.68
N ASN A 74 -15.70 0.95 21.61
CA ASN A 74 -15.98 -0.47 21.47
C ASN A 74 -15.30 -1.26 22.59
N GLU A 75 -15.73 -1.07 23.83
CA GLU A 75 -15.67 -2.13 24.85
C GLU A 75 -16.67 -3.24 24.47
N GLY A 76 -16.40 -3.91 23.35
CA GLY A 76 -17.11 -5.12 22.97
C GLY A 76 -16.71 -6.26 23.90
N ASN A 77 -17.62 -6.63 24.81
CA ASN A 77 -17.68 -7.91 25.53
C ASN A 77 -16.63 -8.18 26.63
N SER A 78 -16.93 -7.70 27.84
CA SER A 78 -16.57 -8.41 29.08
C SER A 78 -17.71 -8.42 30.11
N LYS A 79 -18.93 -8.75 29.66
CA LYS A 79 -19.96 -9.30 30.57
C LYS A 79 -20.37 -10.68 30.09
N PHE A 80 -19.68 -11.67 30.65
CA PHE A 80 -20.02 -13.07 30.58
C PHE A 80 -21.32 -13.31 31.37
N SER A 81 -22.49 -12.95 30.80
CA SER A 81 -23.78 -13.37 31.36
C SER A 81 -24.08 -14.78 30.88
N LYS A 82 -23.66 -15.74 31.69
CA LYS A 82 -23.99 -17.15 31.59
C LYS A 82 -25.49 -17.33 31.84
N GLY A 83 -26.25 -17.64 30.78
CA GLY A 83 -27.64 -18.12 30.92
C GLY A 83 -28.57 -17.60 29.83
N GLY A 84 -29.03 -18.49 28.93
CA GLY A 84 -30.04 -18.11 27.94
C GLY A 84 -30.16 -19.09 26.79
N LYS A 85 -30.73 -20.25 27.06
CA LYS A 85 -31.11 -21.29 26.10
C LYS A 85 -32.26 -20.78 25.22
N GLY A 86 -32.09 -20.81 23.90
CA GLY A 86 -33.19 -20.83 22.93
C GLY A 86 -33.36 -19.54 22.12
N GLY A 87 -33.18 -19.64 20.79
CA GLY A 87 -33.52 -18.54 19.90
C GLY A 87 -33.08 -18.80 18.46
N LYS A 88 -33.98 -19.38 17.68
CA LYS A 88 -33.86 -19.67 16.25
C LYS A 88 -33.29 -18.51 15.43
N GLY A 89 -32.39 -18.83 14.49
CA GLY A 89 -32.38 -18.30 13.13
C GLY A 89 -32.65 -16.80 12.97
N GLY A 90 -31.90 -15.95 13.67
CA GLY A 90 -31.88 -14.52 13.45
C GLY A 90 -31.03 -14.21 12.22
N LYS A 91 -31.71 -14.03 11.08
CA LYS A 91 -31.22 -13.40 9.85
C LYS A 91 -30.24 -12.27 10.19
N GLY A 92 -29.03 -12.35 9.62
CA GLY A 92 -27.90 -11.46 9.88
C GLY A 92 -28.33 -10.03 10.14
N GLY A 93 -28.05 -9.58 11.38
CA GLY A 93 -28.32 -8.23 11.82
C GLY A 93 -27.68 -7.26 10.84
N LYS A 94 -28.53 -6.53 10.10
CA LYS A 94 -28.22 -5.18 9.67
C LYS A 94 -27.97 -4.41 10.95
N GLY A 95 -26.71 -4.43 11.38
CA GLY A 95 -26.25 -3.75 12.57
C GLY A 95 -26.81 -2.34 12.56
N ASN A 96 -27.29 -1.94 13.72
CA ASN A 96 -27.76 -0.61 14.07
C ASN A 96 -26.59 0.37 14.00
N GLN A 97 -25.97 0.50 12.83
CA GLN A 97 -25.00 1.55 12.54
C GLN A 97 -25.77 2.86 12.65
N PRO A 98 -25.32 3.80 13.49
CA PRO A 98 -25.97 5.10 13.60
C PRO A 98 -26.06 5.71 12.20
N ALA A 99 -27.24 6.21 11.84
CA ALA A 99 -27.39 6.96 10.60
C ALA A 99 -26.46 8.16 10.69
N LEU A 100 -25.52 8.27 9.74
CA LEU A 100 -24.64 9.44 9.66
C LEU A 100 -25.48 10.70 9.55
N SER A 101 -25.10 11.71 10.31
CA SER A 101 -25.67 13.04 10.22
C SER A 101 -25.44 13.64 8.83
N PRO A 102 -26.26 14.61 8.39
CA PRO A 102 -26.04 15.31 7.12
C PRO A 102 -24.65 15.95 7.02
N GLU A 103 -24.09 16.40 8.15
CA GLU A 103 -22.74 16.97 8.22
C GLU A 103 -21.66 15.91 7.98
N GLU A 104 -21.76 14.73 8.61
CA GLU A 104 -20.83 13.62 8.38
C GLU A 104 -20.92 13.09 6.94
N CYS A 105 -22.11 13.13 6.33
CA CYS A 105 -22.30 12.74 4.93
C CYS A 105 -21.62 13.74 3.97
N ALA A 106 -21.71 15.04 4.28
CA ALA A 106 -21.02 16.08 3.52
C ALA A 106 -19.50 15.97 3.68
N GLN A 107 -19.01 15.71 4.90
CA GLN A 107 -17.58 15.46 5.16
C GLN A 107 -17.08 14.25 4.37
N LEU A 108 -17.84 13.15 4.34
CA LEU A 108 -17.47 11.96 3.58
C LEU A 108 -17.35 12.26 2.07
N ALA A 109 -18.28 13.06 1.52
CA ALA A 109 -18.21 13.47 0.13
C ALA A 109 -16.97 14.34 -0.15
N ASP A 110 -16.64 15.26 0.77
CA ASP A 110 -15.45 16.10 0.71
C ASP A 110 -14.16 15.26 0.78
N GLU A 111 -14.10 14.27 1.67
CA GLU A 111 -12.96 13.35 1.79
C GLU A 111 -12.75 12.55 0.51
N VAL A 112 -13.83 12.01 -0.08
CA VAL A 112 -13.74 11.30 -1.35
C VAL A 112 -13.20 12.21 -2.45
N ALA A 113 -13.68 13.45 -2.52
CA ALA A 113 -13.20 14.42 -3.50
C ALA A 113 -11.72 14.77 -3.28
N ALA A 114 -11.32 15.03 -2.04
CA ALA A 114 -9.94 15.35 -1.68
C ALA A 114 -8.98 14.20 -2.00
N VAL A 115 -9.31 12.96 -1.60
CA VAL A 115 -8.47 11.77 -1.88
C VAL A 115 -8.40 11.49 -3.38
N THR A 116 -9.49 11.69 -4.12
CA THR A 116 -9.48 11.51 -5.58
C THR A 116 -8.54 12.52 -6.25
N LYS A 117 -8.65 13.82 -5.90
CA LYS A 117 -7.76 14.87 -6.43
C LYS A 117 -6.30 14.62 -6.04
N GLU A 118 -6.04 14.23 -4.79
CA GLU A 118 -4.68 13.86 -4.35
C GLU A 118 -4.10 12.69 -5.14
N LYS A 119 -4.87 11.62 -5.34
CA LYS A 119 -4.45 10.47 -6.16
C LYS A 119 -4.13 10.88 -7.59
N ASP A 120 -4.99 11.68 -8.21
CA ASP A 120 -4.80 12.13 -9.59
C ASP A 120 -3.55 13.02 -9.71
N ARG A 121 -3.36 13.93 -8.74
CA ARG A 121 -2.18 14.81 -8.65
C ARG A 121 -0.88 14.03 -8.46
N LEU A 122 -0.85 13.04 -7.57
CA LEU A 122 0.30 12.16 -7.40
C LEU A 122 0.61 11.38 -8.68
N LYS A 123 -0.43 10.90 -9.38
CA LYS A 123 -0.28 10.15 -10.62
C LYS A 123 0.28 11.04 -11.74
N GLU A 124 -0.23 12.26 -11.86
CA GLU A 124 0.25 13.26 -12.82
C GLU A 124 1.74 13.52 -12.63
N VAL A 125 2.16 13.86 -11.40
CA VAL A 125 3.57 14.12 -11.08
C VAL A 125 4.45 12.88 -11.24
N LEU A 126 3.94 11.68 -10.97
CA LEU A 126 4.68 10.44 -11.18
C LEU A 126 5.03 10.24 -12.66
N THR A 127 4.09 10.55 -13.57
CA THR A 127 4.25 10.32 -15.00
C THR A 127 5.09 11.36 -15.74
N LEU A 128 5.31 12.55 -15.16
CA LEU A 128 6.13 13.60 -15.79
C LEU A 128 7.60 13.19 -15.91
N GLY A 129 8.18 13.44 -17.08
CA GLY A 129 9.63 13.31 -17.31
C GLY A 129 10.41 14.44 -16.63
N LEU A 130 11.70 14.21 -16.32
CA LEU A 130 12.55 15.22 -15.66
C LEU A 130 12.63 16.54 -16.44
N GLU A 131 12.66 16.45 -17.77
CA GLU A 131 12.74 17.60 -18.68
C GLU A 131 11.43 18.43 -18.72
N GLU A 132 10.29 17.81 -18.40
CA GLU A 132 8.97 18.42 -18.44
C GLU A 132 8.60 19.11 -17.12
N LEU A 133 9.27 18.78 -16.02
CA LEU A 133 8.96 19.32 -14.69
C LEU A 133 9.02 20.86 -14.62
N PRO A 134 10.04 21.54 -15.18
CA PRO A 134 10.12 23.00 -15.07
C PRO A 134 8.99 23.71 -15.83
N THR A 135 8.66 23.26 -17.04
CA THR A 135 7.60 23.85 -17.86
C THR A 135 6.22 23.57 -17.28
N PHE A 136 6.04 22.37 -16.72
CA PHE A 136 4.82 22.01 -16.00
C PHE A 136 4.63 22.86 -14.74
N LEU A 137 5.69 23.07 -13.95
CA LEU A 137 5.65 23.89 -12.74
C LEU A 137 5.15 25.32 -13.04
N GLU A 138 5.67 25.94 -14.10
CA GLU A 138 5.24 27.28 -14.53
C GLU A 138 3.78 27.30 -14.98
N THR A 139 3.32 26.23 -15.63
CA THR A 139 1.91 26.08 -16.03
C THR A 139 1.01 25.93 -14.81
N ALA A 140 1.38 25.09 -13.86
CA ALA A 140 0.66 24.88 -12.60
C ALA A 140 0.58 26.17 -11.76
N LYS A 141 1.64 26.98 -11.74
CA LYS A 141 1.66 28.31 -11.09
C LYS A 141 0.62 29.25 -11.69
N LYS A 142 0.52 29.28 -13.03
CA LYS A 142 -0.47 30.10 -13.74
C LYS A 142 -1.89 29.64 -13.46
N GLU A 143 -2.15 28.34 -13.55
CA GLU A 143 -3.46 27.76 -13.23
C GLU A 143 -3.88 28.06 -11.78
N LEU A 144 -2.97 27.90 -10.81
CA LEU A 144 -3.23 28.26 -9.42
C LEU A 144 -3.65 29.72 -9.28
N ALA A 145 -2.95 30.65 -9.94
CA ALA A 145 -3.29 32.07 -9.89
C ALA A 145 -4.70 32.35 -10.45
N GLU A 146 -5.07 31.72 -11.56
CA GLU A 146 -6.39 31.85 -12.17
C GLU A 146 -7.51 31.28 -11.29
N VAL A 147 -7.31 30.08 -10.73
CA VAL A 147 -8.29 29.44 -9.84
C VAL A 147 -8.40 30.19 -8.53
N ALA A 148 -7.29 30.65 -7.95
CA ALA A 148 -7.28 31.42 -6.72
C ALA A 148 -7.97 32.79 -6.88
N ALA A 149 -7.88 33.42 -8.05
CA ALA A 149 -8.63 34.64 -8.35
C ALA A 149 -10.14 34.38 -8.34
N LYS A 150 -10.59 33.31 -9.02
CA LYS A 150 -12.01 32.91 -9.05
C LYS A 150 -12.53 32.50 -7.68
N ALA A 151 -11.73 31.82 -6.86
CA ALA A 151 -12.14 31.34 -5.54
C ALA A 151 -12.44 32.48 -4.54
N LYS A 152 -11.93 33.69 -4.74
CA LYS A 152 -12.19 34.84 -3.86
C LYS A 152 -13.60 35.42 -4.00
N GLU A 153 -14.27 35.17 -5.12
CA GLU A 153 -15.56 35.79 -5.44
C GLU A 153 -16.76 34.94 -4.99
N VAL A 154 -16.49 33.87 -4.23
CA VAL A 154 -17.39 32.73 -4.15
C VAL A 154 -17.69 32.40 -2.68
N THR A 155 -18.98 32.40 -2.31
CA THR A 155 -19.48 32.03 -0.98
C THR A 155 -20.15 30.67 -1.00
N ALA A 156 -19.75 29.78 -0.08
CA ALA A 156 -20.24 28.41 -0.03
C ALA A 156 -21.68 28.32 0.53
N PRO A 157 -22.61 27.67 -0.19
CA PRO A 157 -23.96 27.33 0.26
C PRO A 157 -23.99 26.12 1.21
N ALA A 158 -25.16 25.87 1.82
CA ALA A 158 -25.34 24.83 2.83
C ALA A 158 -25.27 23.39 2.27
N PRO A 159 -24.75 22.42 3.04
CA PRO A 159 -24.62 21.03 2.60
C PRO A 159 -25.99 20.36 2.40
N ARG A 160 -26.12 19.61 1.31
CA ARG A 160 -27.33 18.82 0.99
C ARG A 160 -27.27 17.45 1.66
N ALA A 161 -28.42 16.98 2.16
CA ALA A 161 -28.54 15.65 2.72
C ALA A 161 -28.39 14.56 1.63
N LEU A 162 -27.60 13.53 1.92
CA LEU A 162 -27.39 12.38 1.05
C LEU A 162 -28.24 11.19 1.51
N ASP A 163 -28.64 10.35 0.56
CA ASP A 163 -29.35 9.11 0.88
C ASP A 163 -28.40 8.01 1.38
N LYS A 164 -28.95 6.99 2.05
CA LYS A 164 -28.15 5.88 2.63
C LYS A 164 -27.40 5.06 1.57
N GLY A 165 -27.94 4.95 0.36
CA GLY A 165 -27.30 4.27 -0.76
C GLY A 165 -26.08 5.03 -1.24
N GLN A 166 -26.21 6.35 -1.41
CA GLN A 166 -25.14 7.27 -1.75
C GLN A 166 -24.02 7.25 -0.70
N VAL A 167 -24.38 7.27 0.58
CA VAL A 167 -23.40 7.15 1.68
C VAL A 167 -22.59 5.85 1.59
N THR A 168 -23.25 4.72 1.36
CA THR A 168 -22.56 3.42 1.24
C THR A 168 -21.64 3.40 0.02
N GLN A 169 -22.07 3.98 -1.11
CA GLN A 169 -21.25 4.11 -2.31
C GLN A 169 -20.04 5.02 -2.08
N LEU A 170 -20.21 6.13 -1.35
CA LEU A 170 -19.11 7.03 -0.99
C LEU A 170 -18.10 6.33 -0.08
N GLN A 171 -18.52 5.55 0.91
CA GLN A 171 -17.61 4.77 1.76
C GLN A 171 -16.79 3.73 0.98
N GLN A 172 -17.44 3.03 0.04
CA GLN A 172 -16.76 2.09 -0.86
C GLN A 172 -15.77 2.82 -1.78
N LYS A 173 -16.18 3.96 -2.33
CA LYS A 173 -15.33 4.80 -3.19
C LYS A 173 -14.14 5.36 -2.42
N LEU A 174 -14.34 5.81 -1.18
CA LEU A 174 -13.27 6.32 -0.32
C LEU A 174 -12.22 5.24 -0.08
N THR A 175 -12.62 4.04 0.35
CA THR A 175 -11.71 2.91 0.55
C THR A 175 -10.89 2.60 -0.71
N LYS A 176 -11.56 2.55 -1.88
CA LYS A 176 -10.88 2.31 -3.16
C LYS A 176 -9.89 3.42 -3.52
N GLN A 177 -10.31 4.69 -3.42
CA GLN A 177 -9.44 5.82 -3.78
C GLN A 177 -8.27 5.97 -2.81
N THR A 178 -8.47 5.71 -1.51
CA THR A 178 -7.41 5.70 -0.49
C THR A 178 -6.31 4.67 -0.83
N THR A 179 -6.71 3.44 -1.13
CA THR A 179 -5.74 2.38 -1.50
C THR A 179 -4.99 2.68 -2.79
N GLU A 180 -5.66 3.23 -3.81
CA GLU A 180 -5.00 3.68 -5.04
C GLU A 180 -4.03 4.84 -4.78
N ARG A 181 -4.44 5.82 -3.95
CA ARG A 181 -3.63 6.98 -3.53
C ARG A 181 -2.36 6.51 -2.81
N ASP A 182 -2.49 5.59 -1.86
CA ASP A 182 -1.37 5.03 -1.10
C ASP A 182 -0.39 4.28 -2.02
N ARG A 183 -0.90 3.51 -2.99
CA ARG A 183 -0.07 2.81 -3.98
C ARG A 183 0.77 3.79 -4.80
N VAL A 184 0.18 4.87 -5.30
CA VAL A 184 0.91 5.87 -6.09
C VAL A 184 1.89 6.65 -5.22
N ALA A 185 1.51 7.01 -3.99
CA ALA A 185 2.41 7.66 -3.04
C ALA A 185 3.65 6.80 -2.74
N LEU A 186 3.48 5.47 -2.58
CA LEU A 186 4.58 4.53 -2.40
C LEU A 186 5.49 4.45 -3.63
N GLN A 187 4.94 4.55 -4.85
CA GLN A 187 5.75 4.59 -6.08
C GLN A 187 6.62 5.84 -6.14
N LEU A 188 6.07 7.02 -5.81
CA LEU A 188 6.86 8.25 -5.74
C LEU A 188 7.94 8.17 -4.64
N LYS A 189 7.59 7.63 -3.46
CA LYS A 189 8.54 7.43 -2.37
C LYS A 189 9.65 6.43 -2.72
N ALA A 190 9.35 5.40 -3.51
CA ALA A 190 10.36 4.47 -4.00
C ALA A 190 11.41 5.17 -4.87
N ILE A 191 11.00 6.14 -5.70
CA ILE A 191 11.92 6.97 -6.50
C ILE A 191 12.79 7.84 -5.57
N GLU A 192 12.20 8.46 -4.55
CA GLU A 192 12.96 9.27 -3.57
C GLU A 192 13.98 8.45 -2.78
N THR A 193 13.59 7.26 -2.32
CA THR A 193 14.44 6.38 -1.52
C THR A 193 15.54 5.70 -2.35
N ALA A 194 15.32 5.47 -3.65
CA ALA A 194 16.36 4.98 -4.55
C ALA A 194 17.52 6.00 -4.72
N VAL A 195 17.24 7.30 -4.55
CA VAL A 195 18.25 8.37 -4.70
C VAL A 195 19.02 8.62 -3.40
N GLN A 196 18.43 8.38 -2.21
CA GLN A 196 19.07 8.61 -0.90
C GLN A 196 20.44 7.95 -0.68
N PRO A 197 20.66 6.65 -0.97
CA PRO A 197 21.96 6.01 -0.72
C PRO A 197 23.08 6.57 -1.59
N LEU A 198 22.75 7.19 -2.73
CA LEU A 198 23.72 7.75 -3.67
C LEU A 198 24.20 9.16 -3.25
N VAL A 199 23.50 9.81 -2.32
CA VAL A 199 23.86 11.13 -1.77
C VAL A 199 24.74 11.00 -0.52
N ASN A 200 24.58 9.91 0.23
CA ASN A 200 25.37 9.58 1.42
C ASN A 200 26.10 8.25 1.19
N PRO A 201 27.20 8.24 0.42
CA PRO A 201 27.98 7.03 0.22
C PRO A 201 28.45 6.50 1.57
N GLN A 202 28.31 5.19 1.79
CA GLN A 202 28.81 4.58 3.02
C GLN A 202 30.34 4.65 3.05
N GLU A 203 30.93 4.80 4.24
CA GLU A 203 32.39 4.79 4.40
C GLU A 203 32.96 3.49 3.81
N GLY A 204 33.67 3.62 2.67
CA GLY A 204 34.29 2.49 1.95
C GLY A 204 33.84 2.29 0.50
N GLU A 205 32.87 3.06 -0.01
CA GLU A 205 32.47 3.00 -1.42
C GLU A 205 33.41 3.80 -2.34
N GLU A 206 33.69 3.26 -3.52
CA GLU A 206 34.53 3.91 -4.54
C GLU A 206 33.92 5.26 -4.97
N PRO A 207 34.73 6.29 -5.25
CA PRO A 207 34.22 7.58 -5.66
C PRO A 207 33.43 7.44 -6.97
N LEU A 208 32.14 7.76 -6.92
CA LEU A 208 31.25 7.84 -8.08
C LEU A 208 31.91 8.67 -9.20
N ALA A 209 31.78 8.18 -10.44
CA ALA A 209 32.27 8.88 -11.61
C ALA A 209 31.58 10.25 -11.75
N GLU A 210 32.25 11.23 -12.39
CA GLU A 210 31.67 12.57 -12.55
C GLU A 210 30.33 12.56 -13.32
N GLU A 211 30.17 11.64 -14.26
CA GLU A 211 28.92 11.42 -15.00
C GLU A 211 27.79 10.91 -14.10
N GLU A 212 28.11 10.03 -13.15
CA GLU A 212 27.15 9.51 -12.15
C GLU A 212 26.75 10.62 -11.17
N LYS A 213 27.69 11.48 -10.78
CA LYS A 213 27.38 12.65 -9.94
C LYS A 213 26.46 13.65 -10.64
N ALA A 214 26.66 13.90 -11.94
CA ALA A 214 25.80 14.79 -12.71
C ALA A 214 24.37 14.25 -12.82
N THR A 215 24.21 12.97 -13.14
CA THR A 215 22.88 12.32 -13.22
C THR A 215 22.16 12.27 -11.86
N LEU A 216 22.90 12.13 -10.76
CA LEU A 216 22.37 12.24 -9.40
C LEU A 216 21.89 13.64 -9.06
N GLN A 217 22.64 14.67 -9.46
CA GLN A 217 22.21 16.05 -9.24
C GLN A 217 20.93 16.38 -10.01
N ASP A 218 20.80 15.89 -11.24
CA ASP A 218 19.61 16.15 -12.05
C ASP A 218 18.38 15.39 -11.54
N THR A 219 18.56 14.17 -11.04
CA THR A 219 17.48 13.42 -10.35
C THR A 219 17.06 14.09 -9.05
N LEU A 220 18.00 14.59 -8.24
CA LEU A 220 17.70 15.36 -7.03
C LEU A 220 16.90 16.64 -7.32
N LYS A 221 17.36 17.44 -8.29
CA LYS A 221 16.61 18.63 -8.74
C LYS A 221 15.22 18.25 -9.22
N GLY A 222 15.10 17.14 -9.95
CA GLY A 222 13.82 16.59 -10.37
C GLY A 222 12.90 16.26 -9.20
N LEU A 223 13.42 15.65 -8.13
CA LEU A 223 12.63 15.36 -6.92
C LEU A 223 12.16 16.63 -6.22
N GLU A 224 13.00 17.66 -6.13
CA GLU A 224 12.63 18.96 -5.57
C GLU A 224 11.51 19.62 -6.38
N LEU A 225 11.62 19.62 -7.71
CA LEU A 225 10.59 20.14 -8.60
C LEU A 225 9.27 19.35 -8.46
N ARG A 226 9.31 18.02 -8.36
CA ARG A 226 8.11 17.20 -8.11
C ARG A 226 7.42 17.59 -6.81
N LYS A 227 8.17 17.85 -5.73
CA LYS A 227 7.62 18.30 -4.45
C LYS A 227 6.97 19.68 -4.57
N GLU A 228 7.61 20.61 -5.25
CA GLU A 228 7.05 21.95 -5.48
C GLU A 228 5.76 21.87 -6.31
N ILE A 229 5.75 21.08 -7.39
CA ILE A 229 4.57 20.86 -8.22
C ILE A 229 3.42 20.27 -7.39
N LEU A 230 3.68 19.27 -6.56
CA LEU A 230 2.66 18.64 -5.72
C LEU A 230 2.00 19.66 -4.77
N GLU A 231 2.78 20.57 -4.20
CA GLU A 231 2.26 21.60 -3.29
C GLU A 231 1.41 22.64 -4.05
N ILE A 232 1.85 23.07 -5.23
CA ILE A 232 1.10 24.05 -6.05
C ILE A 232 -0.21 23.46 -6.54
N LEU A 233 -0.17 22.24 -7.06
CA LEU A 233 -1.38 21.55 -7.50
C LEU A 233 -2.33 21.28 -6.33
N LYS A 234 -1.82 21.03 -5.11
CA LYS A 234 -2.66 20.94 -3.90
C LYS A 234 -3.39 22.23 -3.59
N GLN A 235 -2.70 23.36 -3.61
CA GLN A 235 -3.31 24.67 -3.40
C GLN A 235 -4.35 24.98 -4.49
N ARG A 236 -4.08 24.58 -5.74
CA ARG A 236 -5.01 24.74 -6.87
C ARG A 236 -6.27 23.92 -6.62
N ASP A 237 -6.12 22.66 -6.23
CA ASP A 237 -7.23 21.76 -5.97
C ASP A 237 -8.09 22.25 -4.80
N GLU A 238 -7.49 22.75 -3.72
CA GLU A 238 -8.19 23.35 -2.58
C GLU A 238 -8.99 24.59 -2.98
N ALA A 239 -8.40 25.46 -3.81
CA ALA A 239 -9.11 26.62 -4.35
C ALA A 239 -10.26 26.19 -5.28
N GLN A 240 -10.05 25.17 -6.12
CA GLN A 240 -11.08 24.64 -7.00
C GLN A 240 -12.22 23.98 -6.22
N ILE A 241 -11.93 23.23 -5.15
CA ILE A 241 -12.99 22.65 -4.29
C ILE A 241 -13.89 23.75 -3.71
N LYS A 242 -13.32 24.90 -3.32
CA LYS A 242 -14.12 26.05 -2.84
C LYS A 242 -15.07 26.57 -3.92
N ILE A 243 -14.61 26.65 -5.16
CA ILE A 243 -15.43 27.05 -6.31
C ILE A 243 -16.53 26.01 -6.59
N ASP A 244 -16.16 24.73 -6.64
CA ASP A 244 -17.07 23.63 -6.93
C ASP A 244 -18.22 23.60 -5.90
N LYS A 245 -17.90 23.75 -4.62
CA LYS A 245 -18.89 23.79 -3.52
C LYS A 245 -19.91 24.90 -3.68
N ALA A 246 -19.51 26.05 -4.19
CA ALA A 246 -20.42 27.16 -4.38
C ALA A 246 -21.20 27.14 -5.68
N THR A 247 -20.68 26.44 -6.69
CA THR A 247 -21.35 26.32 -7.98
C THR A 247 -22.46 25.26 -7.94
N TYR A 248 -22.32 24.21 -7.13
CA TYR A 248 -23.15 23.01 -7.19
C TYR A 248 -24.10 22.75 -6.01
N ALA A 249 -24.35 23.72 -5.13
CA ALA A 249 -25.45 23.60 -4.16
C ALA A 249 -26.69 24.40 -4.51
#